data_AF-A0A918PIS4-F1
#
_entry.id   AF-A0A918PIS4-F1
#
_cell.length_a   1.000
_cell.length_b   1.000
_cell.length_c   1.000
_cell.angle_alpha   90.00
_cell.angle_beta   90.00
_cell.angle_gamma   90.00
#
_symmetry.space_group_name_H-M   'P 1'
#
loop_
_entity.id
_entity.type
_entity.pdbx_description
1 polymer ?
#
loop_
_entity_poly.entity_id
_entity_poly.type
_entity_poly.pdbx_seq_one_letter_code
_entity_poly.pdbx_strand_id
1 'polypeptide(L)'
;MPAAALKPLPTQSTAKRPVLLDLPYTPVEKSPLPPGRPREWYITHNRRLKAMRLAIALLDSGVYVPNQARNETIRSTAELIGVHPPSDTTCHMVRALMRYSR
;
A
#
# COMPACT_ATOMS: atom_id res chain seq x y z
N MET A 1 -6.81 -18.31 -43.29
CA MET A 1 -5.75 -18.86 -42.42
C MET A 1 -6.24 -18.80 -40.98
N PRO A 2 -6.52 -19.91 -40.27
CA PRO A 2 -6.94 -19.82 -38.87
C PRO A 2 -5.73 -19.59 -37.98
N ALA A 3 -5.85 -18.64 -37.05
CA ALA A 3 -4.84 -18.36 -36.03
C ALA A 3 -4.69 -19.60 -35.13
N ALA A 4 -3.51 -20.19 -35.11
CA ALA A 4 -3.19 -21.30 -34.23
C ALA A 4 -3.38 -20.86 -32.78
N ALA A 5 -4.26 -21.55 -32.05
CA ALA A 5 -4.43 -21.39 -30.62
C ALA A 5 -3.13 -21.78 -29.91
N LEU A 6 -2.31 -20.79 -29.56
CA LEU A 6 -1.16 -20.96 -28.71
C LEU A 6 -1.65 -21.48 -27.36
N LYS A 7 -1.29 -22.73 -27.01
CA LYS A 7 -1.55 -23.30 -25.69
C LYS A 7 -0.92 -22.36 -24.64
N PRO A 8 -1.65 -21.96 -23.59
CA PRO A 8 -1.06 -21.13 -22.54
C PRO A 8 0.13 -21.86 -21.92
N LEU A 9 1.25 -21.15 -21.76
CA LEU A 9 2.42 -21.69 -21.07
C LEU A 9 2.02 -22.18 -19.67
N PRO A 10 2.60 -23.27 -19.17
CA PRO A 10 2.29 -23.77 -17.83
C PRO A 10 2.63 -22.70 -16.79
N THR A 11 1.60 -22.15 -16.16
CA THR A 11 1.75 -21.25 -15.02
C THR A 11 2.47 -22.01 -13.91
N GLN A 12 3.75 -21.70 -13.67
CA GLN A 12 4.48 -22.33 -12.58
C GLN A 12 3.77 -21.97 -11.28
N SER A 13 3.31 -22.99 -10.55
CA SER A 13 2.65 -22.82 -9.27
C SER A 13 3.56 -22.06 -8.32
N THR A 14 3.04 -20.97 -7.75
CA THR A 14 3.64 -20.18 -6.66
C THR A 14 4.06 -21.06 -5.47
N ALA A 15 3.52 -22.28 -5.37
CA ALA A 15 3.91 -23.27 -4.37
C ALA A 15 5.37 -23.76 -4.49
N LYS A 16 5.99 -23.68 -5.67
CA LYS A 16 7.38 -24.16 -5.88
C LYS A 16 8.43 -23.04 -5.83
N ARG A 17 8.03 -21.79 -6.06
CA ARG A 17 8.88 -20.60 -5.94
C ARG A 17 8.05 -19.44 -5.42
N PRO A 18 8.39 -18.85 -4.27
CA PRO A 18 7.71 -17.65 -3.81
C PRO A 18 7.89 -16.56 -4.87
N VAL A 19 6.79 -15.92 -5.25
CA VAL A 19 6.85 -14.73 -6.09
C VAL A 19 7.45 -13.62 -5.24
N LEU A 20 8.14 -12.65 -5.85
CA LEU A 20 8.79 -11.56 -5.12
C LEU A 20 7.82 -10.80 -4.19
N LEU A 21 6.52 -10.79 -4.53
CA LEU A 21 5.45 -10.20 -3.72
C LEU A 21 5.04 -11.03 -2.49
N ASP A 22 5.33 -12.33 -2.46
CA ASP A 22 5.04 -13.22 -1.31
C ASP A 22 6.16 -13.18 -0.27
N LEU A 23 7.31 -12.59 -0.60
CA LEU A 23 8.42 -12.40 0.33
C LEU A 23 8.13 -11.22 1.26
N PRO A 24 8.64 -11.25 2.51
CA PRO A 24 8.52 -10.11 3.41
C PRO A 24 9.08 -8.84 2.75
N TYR A 25 8.25 -7.80 2.70
CA TYR A 25 8.60 -6.54 2.07
C TYR A 25 9.77 -5.86 2.81
N THR A 26 10.88 -5.64 2.10
CA THR A 26 11.99 -4.84 2.59
C THR A 26 11.74 -3.36 2.29
N PRO A 27 11.70 -2.46 3.29
CA PRO A 27 11.49 -1.05 3.05
C PRO A 27 12.58 -0.43 2.15
N VAL A 28 12.16 0.34 1.15
CA VAL A 28 13.06 1.16 0.34
C VAL A 28 13.77 2.19 1.22
N GLU A 29 15.08 2.35 1.00
CA GLU A 29 15.89 3.35 1.69
C GLU A 29 15.37 4.76 1.36
N LYS A 30 15.20 5.58 2.40
CA LYS A 30 14.62 6.91 2.24
C LYS A 30 15.66 7.88 1.70
N SER A 31 15.45 8.37 0.48
CA SER A 31 16.18 9.55 0.01
C SER A 31 15.80 10.79 0.83
N PRO A 32 16.75 11.68 1.13
CA PRO A 32 16.46 12.93 1.83
C PRO A 32 15.49 13.79 1.01
N LEU A 33 14.57 14.46 1.70
CA LEU A 33 13.65 15.38 1.04
C LEU A 33 14.40 16.64 0.57
N PRO A 34 14.05 17.23 -0.59
CA PRO A 34 14.75 18.39 -1.12
C PRO A 34 14.61 19.57 -0.17
N PRO A 35 15.68 20.35 0.09
CA PRO A 35 15.59 21.55 0.92
C PRO A 35 14.83 22.70 0.23
N GLY A 36 14.43 23.72 0.99
CA GLY A 36 13.87 24.97 0.46
C GLY A 36 12.40 24.93 0.04
N ARG A 37 11.66 23.86 0.35
CA ARG A 37 10.20 23.80 0.09
C ARG A 37 9.41 24.44 1.24
N PRO A 38 8.19 24.94 0.99
CA PRO A 38 7.28 25.36 2.06
C PRO A 38 6.98 24.22 3.03
N ARG A 39 6.79 24.52 4.32
CA ARG A 39 6.48 23.53 5.37
C ARG A 39 5.33 22.58 4.98
N GLU A 40 4.28 23.13 4.38
CA GLU A 40 3.09 22.39 3.96
C GLU A 40 3.37 21.31 2.93
N TRP A 41 4.37 21.53 2.06
CA TRP A 41 4.80 20.54 1.07
C TRP A 41 5.34 19.29 1.77
N TYR A 42 6.21 19.46 2.77
CA TYR A 42 6.76 18.35 3.55
C TYR A 42 5.69 17.63 4.35
N ILE A 43 4.75 18.37 4.95
CA ILE A 43 3.63 17.79 5.70
C ILE A 43 2.78 16.92 4.78
N THR A 44 2.40 17.44 3.61
CA THR A 44 1.57 16.74 2.63
C THR A 44 2.28 15.49 2.09
N HIS A 45 3.56 15.62 1.76
CA HIS A 45 4.38 14.49 1.30
C HIS A 45 4.48 13.39 2.37
N ASN A 46 4.79 13.76 3.61
CA ASN A 46 4.89 12.79 4.71
C ASN A 46 3.53 12.16 5.08
N ARG A 47 2.42 12.91 4.98
CA ARG A 47 1.06 12.35 5.11
C ARG A 47 0.78 11.33 4.02
N ARG A 48 1.17 11.59 2.77
CA ARG A 48 1.02 10.63 1.66
C ARG A 48 1.85 9.37 1.89
N LEU A 49 3.11 9.50 2.31
CA LEU A 49 3.95 8.35 2.67
C LEU A 49 3.34 7.53 3.81
N LYS A 50 2.83 8.20 4.86
CA LYS A 50 2.14 7.53 5.97
C LYS A 50 0.90 6.79 5.47
N ALA A 51 0.08 7.42 4.64
CA ALA A 51 -1.13 6.81 4.09
C ALA A 51 -0.83 5.59 3.20
N MET A 52 0.20 5.65 2.36
CA MET A 52 0.62 4.51 1.53
C MET A 52 1.07 3.31 2.37
N ARG A 53 1.90 3.55 3.39
CA ARG A 53 2.35 2.48 4.30
C ARG A 53 1.18 1.80 5.00
N LEU A 54 0.21 2.58 5.47
CA LEU A 54 -1.00 2.04 6.10
C LEU A 54 -1.89 1.30 5.11
N ALA A 55 -2.04 1.78 3.88
CA ALA A 55 -2.83 1.10 2.86
C ALA A 55 -2.24 -0.28 2.50
N ILE A 56 -0.92 -0.37 2.35
CA ILE A 56 -0.22 -1.65 2.14
C ILE A 56 -0.45 -2.58 3.32
N ALA A 57 -0.18 -2.13 4.55
CA ALA A 57 -0.35 -2.94 5.76
C ALA A 57 -1.81 -3.43 5.94
N LEU A 58 -2.79 -2.60 5.58
CA LEU A 58 -4.20 -3.00 5.61
C LEU A 58 -4.49 -4.12 4.60
N LEU A 59 -4.02 -3.98 3.37
CA LEU A 59 -4.18 -5.01 2.33
C LEU A 59 -3.51 -6.33 2.75
N ASP A 60 -2.28 -6.26 3.27
CA ASP A 60 -1.52 -7.43 3.75
C ASP A 60 -2.20 -8.12 4.94
N SER A 61 -2.92 -7.34 5.78
CA SER A 61 -3.69 -7.84 6.93
C SER A 61 -5.09 -8.36 6.57
N GLY A 62 -5.49 -8.34 5.29
CA GLY A 62 -6.79 -8.84 4.83
C GLY A 62 -7.92 -7.81 4.80
N VAL A 63 -7.61 -6.52 4.80
CA VAL A 63 -8.58 -5.44 4.56
C VAL A 63 -8.55 -5.09 3.06
N TYR A 64 -9.50 -5.64 2.31
CA TYR A 64 -9.47 -5.62 0.84
C TYR A 64 -10.15 -4.40 0.21
N VAL A 65 -11.11 -3.78 0.91
CA VAL A 65 -11.91 -2.68 0.35
C VAL A 65 -11.97 -1.46 1.28
N PRO A 66 -12.13 -0.24 0.73
CA PRO A 66 -12.15 0.99 1.52
C PRO A 66 -13.19 1.02 2.65
N ASN A 67 -14.32 0.33 2.47
CA ASN A 67 -15.42 0.30 3.45
C ASN A 67 -15.06 -0.51 4.71
N GLN A 68 -14.08 -1.41 4.63
CA GLN A 68 -13.54 -2.15 5.78
C GLN A 68 -12.51 -1.30 6.55
N ALA A 69 -11.86 -0.34 5.90
CA ALA A 69 -10.85 0.53 6.50
C ALA A 69 -11.48 1.69 7.30
N ARG A 70 -12.19 1.39 8.39
CA ARG A 70 -12.73 2.40 9.31
C ARG A 70 -11.60 3.12 10.06
N ASN A 71 -11.89 4.28 10.67
CA ASN A 71 -10.86 5.08 11.36
C ASN A 71 -10.19 4.26 12.47
N GLU A 72 -10.97 3.48 13.20
CA GLU A 72 -10.52 2.62 14.29
C GLU A 72 -9.56 1.56 13.75
N THR A 73 -9.96 0.85 12.69
CA THR A 73 -9.14 -0.14 11.99
C THR A 73 -7.82 0.44 11.52
N ILE A 74 -7.83 1.60 10.86
CA ILE A 74 -6.62 2.26 10.37
C ILE A 74 -5.69 2.64 11.53
N ARG A 75 -6.24 3.16 12.65
CA ARG A 75 -5.46 3.54 13.82
C ARG A 75 -4.88 2.32 14.54
N SER A 76 -5.63 1.24 14.68
CA SER A 76 -5.13 -0.03 15.23
C SER A 76 -4.05 -0.67 14.35
N THR A 77 -4.20 -0.63 13.02
CA THR A 77 -3.13 -1.08 12.11
C THR A 77 -1.89 -0.20 12.24
N ALA A 78 -2.04 1.12 12.44
CA ALA A 78 -0.91 2.01 12.68
C ALA A 78 -0.14 1.63 13.95
N GLU A 79 -0.85 1.31 15.03
CA GLU A 79 -0.27 0.80 16.27
C GLU A 79 0.47 -0.53 16.05
N LEU A 80 -0.14 -1.48 15.33
CA LEU A 80 0.45 -2.79 15.01
C LEU A 80 1.81 -2.66 14.29
N ILE A 81 1.93 -1.69 13.37
CA ILE A 81 3.18 -1.45 12.61
C ILE A 81 4.09 -0.39 13.25
N GLY A 82 3.81 0.06 14.47
CA GLY A 82 4.63 1.02 15.21
C GLY A 82 4.63 2.45 14.62
N VAL A 83 3.59 2.84 13.89
CA VAL A 83 3.42 4.17 13.32
C VAL A 83 2.53 5.04 14.20
N HIS A 84 2.98 6.25 14.53
CA HIS A 84 2.19 7.20 15.30
C HIS A 84 0.78 7.43 14.69
N PRO A 85 -0.28 7.51 15.52
CA PRO A 85 -1.66 7.57 15.07
C PRO A 85 -1.90 8.55 13.90
N PRO A 86 -2.63 8.12 12.85
CA PRO A 86 -2.98 8.97 11.73
C PRO A 86 -4.10 9.96 12.10
N SER A 87 -4.06 11.15 11.51
CA SER A 87 -5.16 12.10 11.55
C SER A 87 -6.34 11.65 10.67
N ASP A 88 -7.52 12.22 10.87
CA ASP A 88 -8.69 11.90 10.04
C ASP A 88 -8.47 12.20 8.55
N THR A 89 -7.75 13.27 8.24
CA THR A 89 -7.30 13.55 6.86
C THR A 89 -6.45 12.40 6.30
N THR A 90 -5.55 11.84 7.11
CA THR A 90 -4.70 10.72 6.69
C THR A 90 -5.52 9.45 6.50
N CYS A 91 -6.48 9.19 7.39
CA CYS A 91 -7.42 8.07 7.24
C CYS A 91 -8.25 8.18 5.95
N HIS A 92 -8.69 9.39 5.59
CA HIS A 92 -9.35 9.63 4.32
C HIS A 92 -8.43 9.33 3.13
N MET A 93 -7.16 9.76 3.18
CA MET A 93 -6.16 9.45 2.15
C MET A 93 -5.94 7.94 1.99
N VAL A 94 -5.88 7.19 3.09
CA VAL A 94 -5.76 5.71 3.07
C VAL A 94 -6.92 5.10 2.27
N ARG A 95 -8.17 5.47 2.59
CA ARG A 95 -9.34 4.97 1.86
C ARG A 95 -9.34 5.38 0.39
N ALA A 96 -8.87 6.59 0.08
CA ALA A 96 -8.76 7.05 -1.29
C ALA A 96 -7.74 6.21 -2.08
N LEU A 97 -6.60 5.84 -1.48
CA LEU A 97 -5.60 4.96 -2.10
C LEU A 97 -6.11 3.53 -2.32
N MET A 98 -6.96 3.03 -1.42
CA MET A 98 -7.59 1.71 -1.55
C MET A 98 -8.72 1.67 -2.60
N ARG A 99 -9.21 2.84 -3.06
CA ARG A 99 -10.17 2.89 -4.16
C ARG A 99 -9.41 2.69 -5.45
N TYR A 100 -9.54 1.52 -6.06
CA TYR A 100 -9.15 1.34 -7.45
C TYR A 100 -10.11 2.16 -8.34
N SER A 101 -9.67 3.34 -8.78
CA SER A 101 -10.34 4.08 -9.85
C SER A 101 -9.95 3.43 -11.18
N ARG A 102 -10.87 2.65 -11.74
CA ARG A 102 -10.77 2.18 -13.13
C ARG A 102 -11.16 3.32 -14.07
#